data_AF-A0A0B8NPI2-F1
#
_entry.id   AF-A0A0B8NPI2-F1
#
_cell.length_a   1.000
_cell.length_b   1.000
_cell.length_c   1.000
_cell.angle_alpha   90.00
_cell.angle_beta   90.00
_cell.angle_gamma   90.00
#
_symmetry.space_group_name_H-M   'P 1'
#
loop_
_entity.id
_entity.type
_entity.pdbx_description
1 polymer ?
#
loop_
_entity_poly.entity_id
_entity_poly.type
_entity_poly.pdbx_seq_one_letter_code
_entity_poly.pdbx_strand_id
1 'polypeptide(L)'
;MTDIINLMNDLLWGSILIYLLVGGGIYFTVRLGFIQFRHFGHMFSVLKNSRKADKAGISSFQALCTSLAARVGTGNMAGVAVALT
;
A
#
# COMPACT_ATOMS: atom_id res chain seq x y z
N MET A 1 28.91 10.58 -19.12
CA MET A 1 28.24 11.33 -18.01
C MET A 1 26.82 10.80 -17.79
N THR A 2 26.08 10.53 -18.87
CA THR A 2 24.81 9.78 -18.87
C THR A 2 24.94 8.38 -18.28
N ASP A 3 26.07 7.71 -18.45
CA ASP A 3 26.24 6.31 -17.99
C ASP A 3 26.23 6.18 -16.46
N ILE A 4 26.81 7.15 -15.75
CA ILE A 4 26.77 7.20 -14.28
C ILE A 4 25.35 7.50 -13.80
N ILE A 5 24.65 8.41 -14.47
CA ILE A 5 23.26 8.75 -14.14
C ILE A 5 22.34 7.55 -14.35
N ASN A 6 22.51 6.82 -15.45
CA ASN A 6 21.72 5.61 -15.74
C ASN A 6 22.02 4.50 -14.74
N LEU A 7 23.30 4.28 -14.38
CA LEU A 7 23.67 3.30 -13.36
C LEU A 7 23.05 3.62 -12.00
N MET A 8 23.05 4.90 -11.60
CA MET A 8 22.39 5.32 -10.36
C MET A 8 20.86 5.15 -10.44
N ASN A 9 20.25 5.43 -11.59
CA ASN A 9 18.83 5.28 -11.79
C ASN A 9 18.41 3.81 -11.65
N ASP A 10 19.06 2.91 -12.37
CA ASP A 10 18.77 1.47 -12.33
C ASP A 10 19.00 0.88 -10.93
N LEU A 11 20.06 1.32 -10.25
CA LEU A 11 20.37 0.84 -8.91
C LEU A 11 19.35 1.30 -7.87
N LEU A 12 18.99 2.60 -7.89
CA LEU A 12 18.05 3.18 -6.93
C LEU A 12 16.62 2.72 -7.17
N TRP A 13 16.12 2.86 -8.41
CA TRP A 13 14.72 2.58 -8.75
C TRP A 13 14.47 1.09 -9.00
N GLY A 14 15.44 0.36 -9.56
CA GLY A 14 15.28 -1.05 -9.89
C GLY A 14 15.52 -2.00 -8.73
N SER A 15 16.56 -1.78 -7.91
CA SER A 15 16.95 -2.75 -6.89
C SER A 15 16.75 -2.25 -5.46
N ILE A 16 17.38 -1.12 -5.09
CA ILE A 16 17.39 -0.67 -3.70
C ILE A 16 15.99 -0.33 -3.18
N LEU A 17 15.20 0.42 -3.95
CA LEU A 17 13.88 0.84 -3.49
C LEU A 17 12.95 -0.36 -3.29
N ILE A 18 12.98 -1.34 -4.19
CA ILE A 18 12.18 -2.56 -4.08
C ILE A 18 12.56 -3.34 -2.80
N TYR A 19 13.85 -3.62 -2.58
CA TYR A 19 14.29 -4.35 -1.39
C TYR A 19 13.98 -3.60 -0.09
N LEU A 20 14.11 -2.27 -0.08
CA LEU A 20 13.81 -1.45 1.10
C LEU A 20 12.31 -1.49 1.42
N LEU A 21 11.43 -1.36 0.42
CA LEU A 21 9.98 -1.42 0.63
C LEU A 21 9.53 -2.80 1.11
N VAL A 22 10.01 -3.87 0.47
CA VAL A 22 9.68 -5.25 0.87
C VAL A 22 10.23 -5.56 2.26
N GLY A 23 11.50 -5.24 2.52
CA GLY A 23 12.16 -5.44 3.82
C GLY A 23 11.48 -4.65 4.94
N GLY A 24 11.14 -3.39 4.70
CA GLY A 24 10.38 -2.56 5.64
C GLY A 24 9.00 -3.15 5.94
N GLY A 25 8.28 -3.61 4.92
CA GLY A 25 6.97 -4.26 5.07
C GLY A 25 7.04 -5.55 5.91
N ILE A 26 8.05 -6.39 5.68
CA ILE A 26 8.28 -7.62 6.47
C ILE A 26 8.66 -7.25 7.91
N TYR A 27 9.58 -6.30 8.09
CA TYR A 27 10.01 -5.85 9.41
C TYR A 27 8.82 -5.35 10.25
N PHE A 28 8.00 -4.45 9.69
CA PHE A 28 6.80 -3.96 10.40
C PHE A 28 5.78 -5.06 10.63
N THR A 29 5.61 -6.00 9.69
CA THR A 29 4.72 -7.16 9.85
C THR A 29 5.11 -8.01 11.05
N VAL A 30 6.39 -8.39 11.16
CA VAL A 30 6.88 -9.24 12.26
C VAL A 30 6.86 -8.47 13.58
N ARG A 31 7.34 -7.22 13.58
CA ARG A 31 7.43 -6.39 14.80
C ARG A 31 6.05 -6.05 15.37
N LEU A 32 5.02 -5.90 14.53
CA LEU A 32 3.64 -5.64 14.96
C LEU A 32 2.84 -6.93 15.25
N GLY A 33 3.47 -8.11 15.14
CA GLY A 33 2.84 -9.40 15.42
C GLY A 33 1.75 -9.76 14.41
N PHE A 34 2.02 -9.61 13.11
CA PHE A 34 1.09 -9.96 12.02
C PHE A 34 -0.26 -9.24 12.15
N ILE A 35 -0.20 -7.94 12.48
CA ILE A 35 -1.38 -7.12 12.80
C ILE A 35 -2.42 -7.11 11.66
N GLN A 36 -1.97 -7.17 10.40
CA GLN A 36 -2.84 -7.22 9.24
C GLN A 36 -3.74 -8.46 9.23
N PHE A 37 -3.30 -9.59 9.77
CA PHE A 37 -4.11 -10.81 9.88
C PHE A 37 -4.94 -10.80 11.16
N ARG A 38 -4.33 -10.40 12.29
CA ARG A 38 -4.99 -10.35 13.61
C ARG A 38 -6.19 -9.40 13.65
N HIS A 39 -6.09 -8.24 13.00
CA HIS A 39 -7.13 -7.20 13.03
C HIS A 39 -7.97 -7.10 11.75
N PHE A 40 -7.74 -7.96 10.76
CA PHE A 40 -8.47 -7.91 9.48
C PHE A 40 -9.99 -7.92 9.70
N GLY A 41 -10.50 -8.86 10.51
CA GLY A 41 -11.93 -8.95 10.83
C GLY A 41 -12.44 -7.77 11.65
N HIS A 42 -11.65 -7.31 12.63
CA HIS A 42 -12.01 -6.18 13.48
C HIS A 42 -12.18 -4.89 12.67
N MET A 43 -11.37 -4.69 11.62
CA MET A 43 -11.48 -3.56 10.70
C MET A 43 -12.89 -3.42 10.11
N PHE A 44 -13.51 -4.51 9.65
CA PHE A 44 -14.85 -4.46 9.08
C PHE A 44 -15.93 -4.11 10.11
N SER A 45 -15.77 -4.54 11.37
CA SER A 45 -16.67 -4.15 12.46
C SER A 45 -16.61 -2.63 12.70
N VAL A 46 -15.39 -2.07 12.73
CA VAL A 46 -15.18 -0.62 12.89
C VAL A 46 -15.77 0.15 11.71
N LEU A 47 -15.53 -0.31 10.48
CA LEU A 47 -16.07 0.34 9.27
C LEU A 47 -17.60 0.32 9.23
N LYS A 48 -18.25 -0.80 9.63
CA LYS A 48 -19.72 -0.91 9.70
C LYS A 48 -20.34 0.01 10.77
N ASN A 49 -19.64 0.22 11.88
CA ASN A 49 -20.10 1.08 12.97
C ASN A 49 -19.77 2.57 12.74
N SER A 50 -18.84 2.90 11.86
CA SER A 50 -18.42 4.27 11.52
C SER A 50 -19.35 4.93 10.48
N ARG A 51 -20.68 4.81 10.64
CA ARG A 51 -21.66 5.44 9.72
C ARG A 51 -21.93 6.92 10.01
N LYS A 52 -21.40 7.46 11.12
CA LYS A 52 -21.49 8.88 11.47
C LYS A 52 -20.15 9.56 11.17
N ALA A 53 -20.20 10.76 10.59
CA ALA A 53 -19.02 11.57 10.39
C ALA A 53 -18.38 11.90 11.76
N ASP A 54 -17.08 11.66 11.88
CA ASP A 54 -16.30 12.10 13.04
C ASP A 54 -15.98 13.61 12.91
N LYS A 55 -15.34 14.20 13.91
CA LYS A 55 -14.91 15.61 13.92
C LYS A 55 -14.11 16.05 12.67
N ALA A 56 -13.54 15.10 11.93
CA ALA A 56 -12.82 15.29 10.68
C ALA A 56 -13.72 15.47 9.43
N GLY A 57 -15.06 15.41 9.58
CA GLY A 57 -16.03 15.70 8.51
C GLY A 57 -16.29 14.55 7.53
N ILE A 58 -15.50 13.46 7.58
CA ILE A 58 -15.71 12.24 6.79
C ILE A 58 -15.76 11.01 7.69
N SER A 59 -16.52 9.99 7.29
CA SER A 59 -16.57 8.71 8.00
C SER A 59 -15.32 7.86 7.72
N SER A 60 -15.00 6.91 8.61
CA SER A 60 -13.87 5.99 8.38
C SER A 60 -14.06 5.16 7.11
N PHE A 61 -15.32 4.86 6.75
CA PHE A 61 -15.64 4.21 5.47
C PHE A 61 -15.39 5.11 4.27
N GLN A 62 -15.77 6.39 4.32
CA GLN A 62 -15.47 7.34 3.26
C GLN A 62 -13.96 7.53 3.07
N ALA A 63 -13.20 7.67 4.16
CA ALA A 63 -11.75 7.76 4.10
C ALA A 63 -11.11 6.53 3.43
N LEU A 64 -11.58 5.33 3.77
CA LEU A 64 -11.15 4.09 3.14
C LEU A 64 -11.49 4.08 1.64
N CYS A 65 -12.72 4.41 1.26
CA CYS A 65 -13.15 4.44 -0.14
C CYS A 65 -12.32 5.45 -0.96
N THR A 66 -12.06 6.64 -0.42
CA THR A 66 -11.20 7.64 -1.08
C THR A 66 -9.77 7.11 -1.25
N SER A 67 -9.21 6.50 -0.21
CA SER A 67 -7.86 5.93 -0.28
C SER A 67 -7.77 4.74 -1.25
N LEU A 68 -8.82 3.92 -1.33
CA LEU A 68 -8.91 2.79 -2.26
C LEU A 68 -9.03 3.28 -3.69
N ALA A 69 -9.90 4.26 -3.96
CA ALA A 69 -10.05 4.87 -5.28
C ALA A 69 -8.74 5.47 -5.80
N ALA A 70 -7.93 6.07 -4.91
CA ALA A 70 -6.63 6.63 -5.29
C ALA A 70 -5.57 5.56 -5.65
N ARG A 71 -5.72 4.32 -5.17
CA ARG A 71 -4.73 3.24 -5.37
C ARG A 71 -5.21 2.15 -6.33
N VAL A 72 -6.51 2.00 -6.55
CA VAL A 72 -7.09 1.05 -7.49
C VAL A 72 -7.28 1.74 -8.83
N GLY A 73 -6.50 1.34 -9.82
CA GLY A 73 -6.55 1.92 -11.16
C GLY A 73 -6.11 0.95 -12.24
N THR A 74 -6.17 1.43 -13.48
CA THR A 74 -5.75 0.68 -14.68
C THR A 74 -4.32 0.15 -14.56
N GLY A 75 -3.42 0.92 -13.92
CA GLY A 75 -2.03 0.52 -13.68
C GLY A 75 -1.86 -0.77 -12.89
N ASN A 76 -2.70 -1.01 -11.87
CA ASN A 76 -2.63 -2.27 -11.11
C ASN A 76 -3.12 -3.47 -11.94
N MET A 77 -4.18 -3.29 -12.76
CA MET A 77 -4.66 -4.37 -13.62
C MET A 77 -3.68 -4.69 -14.75
N ALA A 78 -3.15 -3.66 -15.41
CA ALA A 78 -2.14 -3.81 -16.46
C ALA A 78 -0.85 -4.43 -15.91
N GLY A 79 -0.41 -4.00 -14.72
CA GLY A 79 0.75 -4.58 -14.05
C GLY A 79 0.59 -6.07 -13.76
N VAL A 80 -0.59 -6.51 -13.30
CA VAL A 80 -0.87 -7.95 -13.10
C VAL A 80 -0.86 -8.70 -14.43
N ALA A 81 -1.43 -8.15 -15.49
CA ALA A 81 -1.42 -8.78 -16.81
C ALA A 81 0.00 -8.95 -17.38
N VAL A 82 0.86 -7.92 -17.23
CA VAL A 82 2.27 -7.98 -17.63
C VAL A 82 3.06 -8.97 -16.77
N ALA A 83 2.78 -9.09 -15.48
CA ALA A 83 3.46 -10.04 -14.61
C ALA A 83 3.13 -11.52 -14.91
N LEU A 84 1.99 -11.78 -15.55
CA LEU A 84 1.54 -13.13 -15.94
C LEU A 84 1.98 -13.54 -17.35
N THR A 85 2.43 -12.58 -18.16
CA THR A 85 2.89 -12.81 -19.54
C THR A 85 4.40 -13.01 -19.56
#